data_AF-A0A380KR82-F1
#
_entry.id   AF-A0A380KR82-F1
#
_cell.length_a   1.000
_cell.length_b   1.000
_cell.length_c   1.000
_cell.angle_alpha   90.00
_cell.angle_beta   90.00
_cell.angle_gamma   90.00
#
_symmetry.space_group_name_H-M   'P 1'
#
loop_
_entity.id
_entity.type
_entity.pdbx_description
1 polymer ?
#
loop_
_entity_poly.entity_id
_entity_poly.type
_entity_poly.pdbx_seq_one_letter_code
_entity_poly.pdbx_strand_id
1 'polypeptide(L)'
;MSNSAPNETEYNETNYSDHISSRKTEKNSNEFSQSTETNQSLSQNQSTPFVEPKYYSLLQIIADKYNEQMFGFPDVLTMTHNQKMKIGQYLASGYVTSAEVLNMIERIPKDSTSPLAYLLKSLENLKQERLYEQKSIAHLNAENYYNMKKEGEENV
;
A
#
# COMPACT_ATOMS: atom_id res chain seq x y z
N MET A 1 9.58 -67.93 -43.87
CA MET A 1 8.16 -67.62 -43.62
C MET A 1 8.01 -66.11 -43.75
N SER A 2 7.18 -65.65 -44.69
CA SER A 2 6.84 -64.24 -44.92
C SER A 2 5.54 -63.89 -44.17
N ASN A 3 5.26 -62.58 -44.04
CA ASN A 3 4.07 -61.88 -43.51
C ASN A 3 4.24 -61.43 -42.04
N SER A 4 3.85 -60.23 -41.58
CA SER A 4 3.03 -59.14 -42.14
C SER A 4 3.24 -57.84 -41.34
N ALA A 5 3.21 -56.70 -42.05
CA ALA A 5 2.49 -55.42 -41.84
C ALA A 5 2.39 -54.69 -40.45
N PRO A 6 2.20 -53.34 -40.48
CA PRO A 6 2.55 -52.41 -39.40
C PRO A 6 1.37 -51.95 -38.51
N ASN A 7 1.70 -51.36 -37.34
CA ASN A 7 0.78 -50.73 -36.40
C ASN A 7 0.11 -49.47 -36.97
N GLU A 8 -1.21 -49.46 -37.04
CA GLU A 8 -2.03 -48.25 -37.14
C GLU A 8 -2.39 -47.77 -35.72
N THR A 9 -2.18 -46.50 -35.43
CA THR A 9 -2.62 -45.88 -34.17
C THR A 9 -3.76 -44.93 -34.47
N GLU A 10 -4.89 -45.19 -33.81
CA GLU A 10 -6.16 -44.48 -33.86
C GLU A 10 -6.05 -42.96 -33.68
N TYR A 11 -6.79 -42.25 -34.53
CA TYR A 11 -7.13 -40.84 -34.42
C TYR A 11 -8.12 -40.65 -33.27
N ASN A 12 -7.78 -39.82 -32.28
CA ASN A 12 -8.73 -39.30 -31.31
C ASN A 12 -8.82 -37.78 -31.45
N GLU A 13 -9.81 -37.32 -32.21
CA GLU A 13 -10.26 -35.94 -32.21
C GLU A 13 -10.88 -35.61 -30.85
N THR A 14 -10.29 -34.65 -30.13
CA THR A 14 -10.96 -34.00 -28.99
C THR A 14 -11.33 -32.58 -29.40
N ASN A 15 -12.61 -32.43 -29.74
CA ASN A 15 -13.29 -31.15 -29.96
C ASN A 15 -13.22 -30.29 -28.68
N TYR A 16 -12.35 -29.28 -28.66
CA TYR A 16 -12.46 -28.17 -27.71
C TYR A 16 -13.28 -27.08 -28.37
N SER A 17 -14.52 -26.92 -27.92
CA SER A 17 -15.42 -25.86 -28.36
C SER A 17 -14.94 -24.49 -27.84
N ASP A 18 -14.52 -23.63 -28.76
CA ASP A 18 -14.21 -22.22 -28.50
C ASP A 18 -15.48 -21.43 -28.16
N HIS A 19 -15.78 -21.26 -26.88
CA HIS A 19 -16.71 -20.22 -26.43
C HIS A 19 -15.97 -18.90 -26.21
N ILE A 20 -15.48 -18.30 -27.30
CA ILE A 20 -14.98 -16.93 -27.28
C ILE A 20 -16.19 -15.97 -27.31
N SER A 21 -16.49 -15.43 -26.14
CA SER A 21 -17.44 -14.33 -25.97
C SER A 21 -17.02 -13.13 -26.83
N SER A 22 -17.84 -12.78 -27.83
CA SER A 22 -17.61 -11.62 -28.69
C SER A 22 -18.14 -10.35 -28.03
N ARG A 23 -17.39 -9.78 -27.07
CA ARG A 23 -17.48 -8.34 -26.80
C ARG A 23 -16.28 -7.66 -27.42
N LYS A 24 -16.42 -7.25 -28.69
CA LYS A 24 -15.57 -6.22 -29.28
C LYS A 24 -15.93 -4.90 -28.58
N THR A 25 -15.06 -4.39 -27.72
CA THR A 25 -15.10 -2.97 -27.33
C THR A 25 -14.61 -2.17 -28.52
N GLU A 26 -15.53 -1.43 -29.15
CA GLU A 26 -15.18 -0.42 -30.14
C GLU A 26 -14.31 0.65 -29.47
N LYS A 27 -13.20 0.98 -30.13
CA LYS A 27 -12.25 1.99 -29.68
C LYS A 27 -12.78 3.36 -30.10
N ASN A 28 -13.71 3.92 -29.35
CA ASN A 28 -14.15 5.29 -29.57
C ASN A 28 -13.32 6.26 -28.71
N SER A 29 -12.73 7.25 -29.39
CA SER A 29 -12.11 8.47 -28.88
C SER A 29 -10.88 8.38 -27.95
N ASN A 30 -9.92 9.27 -28.24
CA ASN A 30 -8.59 9.37 -27.64
C ASN A 30 -8.58 10.05 -26.26
N GLU A 31 -9.43 9.60 -25.34
CA GLU A 31 -9.46 10.13 -23.98
C GLU A 31 -9.49 8.97 -23.00
N PHE A 32 -8.47 8.88 -22.15
CA PHE A 32 -8.18 7.81 -21.17
C PHE A 32 -7.55 6.52 -21.71
N SER A 33 -6.21 6.50 -21.68
CA SER A 33 -5.45 5.25 -21.61
C SER A 33 -5.76 4.55 -20.29
N GLN A 34 -6.69 3.60 -20.29
CA GLN A 34 -6.83 2.67 -19.16
C GLN A 34 -5.65 1.69 -19.19
N SER A 35 -4.72 1.86 -18.27
CA SER A 35 -3.69 0.85 -18.00
C SER A 35 -4.32 -0.30 -17.20
N THR A 36 -4.70 -1.36 -17.91
CA THR A 36 -4.93 -2.69 -17.33
C THR A 36 -3.59 -3.32 -16.98
N GLU A 37 -2.96 -2.85 -15.90
CA GLU A 37 -1.89 -3.60 -15.24
C GLU A 37 -2.47 -4.39 -14.09
N THR A 38 -2.56 -5.70 -14.32
CA THR A 38 -2.80 -6.73 -13.31
C THR A 38 -1.88 -6.49 -12.10
N ASN A 39 -2.47 -6.45 -10.90
CA ASN A 39 -1.75 -6.42 -9.61
C ASN A 39 -0.83 -7.64 -9.50
N GLN A 40 0.35 -7.57 -10.12
CA GLN A 40 1.41 -8.53 -9.88
C GLN A 40 1.82 -8.34 -8.42
N SER A 41 1.62 -9.40 -7.65
CA SER A 41 2.12 -9.57 -6.28
C SER A 41 3.47 -8.88 -6.16
N LEU A 42 3.47 -7.80 -5.39
CA LEU A 42 4.64 -7.03 -5.03
C LEU A 42 5.51 -7.93 -4.14
N SER A 43 6.27 -8.83 -4.78
CA SER A 43 7.40 -9.53 -4.18
C SER A 43 8.46 -8.47 -3.92
N GLN A 44 8.24 -7.73 -2.84
CA GLN A 44 9.04 -6.60 -2.50
C GLN A 44 10.14 -7.14 -1.58
N ASN A 45 11.28 -7.44 -2.20
CA ASN A 45 12.56 -7.32 -1.51
C ASN A 45 12.70 -5.85 -1.09
N GLN A 46 12.02 -5.46 -0.01
CA GLN A 46 12.03 -4.09 0.51
C GLN A 46 13.39 -3.86 1.16
N SER A 47 14.37 -3.46 0.37
CA SER A 47 15.34 -2.50 0.90
C SER A 47 14.52 -1.38 1.54
N THR A 48 14.55 -1.23 2.86
CA THR A 48 13.83 -0.14 3.53
C THR A 48 14.35 1.15 2.91
N PRO A 49 13.53 1.91 2.16
CA PRO A 49 14.01 3.11 1.51
C PRO A 49 14.60 4.03 2.57
N PHE A 50 15.83 4.45 2.29
CA PHE A 50 16.56 5.41 3.10
C PHE A 50 15.81 6.74 3.06
N VAL A 51 15.64 7.35 4.22
CA VAL A 51 14.90 8.59 4.36
C VAL A 51 15.86 9.75 4.17
N GLU A 52 15.39 10.90 3.69
CA GLU A 52 16.26 12.06 3.47
C GLU A 52 17.06 12.44 4.75
N PRO A 53 18.32 12.89 4.61
CA PRO A 53 19.18 13.23 5.75
C PRO A 53 18.59 14.25 6.72
N LYS A 54 17.65 15.10 6.26
CA LYS A 54 16.93 16.07 7.11
C LYS A 54 16.18 15.42 8.28
N TYR A 55 15.87 14.13 8.19
CA TYR A 55 15.24 13.36 9.27
C TYR A 55 16.24 12.75 10.26
N TYR A 56 17.56 12.82 9.97
CA TYR A 56 18.73 12.52 10.83
C TYR A 56 18.49 12.72 12.32
N SER A 57 18.63 13.97 12.69
CA SER A 57 18.58 14.42 14.06
C SER A 57 17.24 14.09 14.71
N LEU A 58 16.14 14.22 13.95
CA LEU A 58 14.81 13.93 14.45
C LEU A 58 14.62 12.44 14.77
N LEU A 59 15.09 11.54 13.91
CA LEU A 59 15.04 10.11 14.16
C LEU A 59 15.88 9.69 15.36
N GLN A 60 16.95 10.41 15.65
CA GLN A 60 17.73 10.19 16.86
C GLN A 60 16.94 10.60 18.10
N ILE A 61 16.30 11.78 18.10
CA ILE A 61 15.44 12.22 19.21
C ILE A 61 14.28 11.24 19.45
N ILE A 62 13.65 10.76 18.38
CA ILE A 62 12.58 9.75 18.46
C ILE A 62 13.12 8.44 19.05
N ALA A 63 14.31 8.00 18.62
CA ALA A 63 14.95 6.80 19.14
C ALA A 63 15.26 6.93 20.64
N ASP A 64 15.80 8.07 21.06
CA ASP A 64 16.16 8.33 22.45
C ASP A 64 14.91 8.30 23.32
N LYS A 65 13.83 8.99 22.90
CA LYS A 65 12.55 8.97 23.62
C LYS A 65 11.90 7.59 23.68
N TYR A 66 11.99 6.82 22.60
CA TYR A 66 11.52 5.43 22.58
C TYR A 66 12.32 4.59 23.57
N ASN A 67 13.65 4.66 23.53
CA ASN A 67 14.52 3.88 24.41
C ASN A 67 14.31 4.25 25.90
N GLU A 68 14.11 5.53 26.22
CA GLU A 68 13.76 6.01 27.56
C GLU A 68 12.43 5.41 28.04
N GLN A 69 11.38 5.44 27.20
CA GLN A 69 10.09 4.85 27.53
C GLN A 69 10.18 3.34 27.74
N MET A 70 11.09 2.68 27.01
CA MET A 70 11.30 1.23 27.10
C MET A 70 12.23 0.83 28.24
N PHE A 71 12.76 1.77 29.01
CA PHE A 71 13.62 1.49 30.15
C PHE A 71 12.85 0.68 31.21
N GLY A 72 13.13 -0.62 31.29
CA GLY A 72 12.45 -1.57 32.19
C GLY A 72 11.66 -2.67 31.47
N PHE A 73 11.52 -2.61 30.14
CA PHE A 73 11.00 -3.75 29.38
C PHE A 73 12.08 -4.85 29.26
N PRO A 74 11.77 -6.11 29.57
CA PRO A 74 12.69 -7.21 29.28
C PRO A 74 12.90 -7.29 27.77
N ASP A 75 14.14 -7.53 27.35
CA ASP A 75 14.54 -7.79 25.96
C ASP A 75 14.39 -6.63 24.96
N VAL A 76 14.00 -5.42 25.39
CA VAL A 76 13.96 -4.26 24.49
C VAL A 76 15.35 -3.63 24.39
N LEU A 77 16.05 -3.97 23.30
CA LEU A 77 17.30 -3.32 22.91
C LEU A 77 17.03 -1.91 22.35
N THR A 78 18.06 -1.08 22.35
CA THR A 78 18.02 0.24 21.71
C THR A 78 17.54 0.16 20.25
N MET A 79 16.75 1.15 19.86
CA MET A 79 16.12 1.17 18.54
C MET A 79 17.17 1.12 17.41
N THR A 80 17.07 0.10 16.55
CA THR A 80 18.05 -0.15 15.49
C THR A 80 17.92 0.87 14.35
N HIS A 81 18.95 0.93 13.50
CA HIS A 81 18.92 1.78 12.30
C HIS A 81 17.72 1.46 11.39
N ASN A 82 17.41 0.17 11.17
CA ASN A 82 16.27 -0.22 10.34
C ASN A 82 14.93 0.25 10.93
N GLN A 83 14.78 0.15 12.25
CA GLN A 83 13.58 0.62 12.95
C GLN A 83 13.44 2.15 12.86
N LYS A 84 14.54 2.89 13.01
CA LYS A 84 14.59 4.33 12.73
C LYS A 84 14.13 4.65 11.31
N MET A 85 14.64 3.94 10.31
CA MET A 85 14.24 4.17 8.92
C MET A 85 12.75 3.90 8.67
N LYS A 86 12.19 2.85 9.28
CA LYS A 86 10.75 2.56 9.18
C LYS A 86 9.90 3.72 9.73
N ILE A 87 10.24 4.25 10.90
CA ILE A 87 9.54 5.43 11.44
C ILE A 87 9.76 6.65 10.55
N GLY A 88 10.96 6.83 10.01
CA GLY A 88 11.27 7.93 9.09
C GLY A 88 10.43 7.93 7.82
N GLN A 89 10.01 6.75 7.32
CA GLN A 89 9.11 6.67 6.17
C GLN A 89 7.72 7.24 6.49
N TYR A 90 7.22 7.06 7.72
CA TYR A 90 5.97 7.70 8.14
C TYR A 90 6.09 9.22 8.17
N LEU A 91 7.20 9.75 8.69
CA LEU A 91 7.47 11.19 8.67
C LEU A 91 7.57 11.73 7.23
N ALA A 92 8.33 11.04 6.39
CA ALA A 92 8.53 11.44 4.99
C ALA A 92 7.26 11.35 4.15
N SER A 93 6.27 10.54 4.56
CA SER A 93 4.99 10.47 3.86
C SER A 93 4.16 11.75 3.96
N GLY A 94 4.47 12.65 4.91
CA GLY A 94 3.71 13.88 5.16
C GLY A 94 2.39 13.66 5.91
N TYR A 95 1.99 12.40 6.15
CA TYR A 95 0.78 12.05 6.91
C TYR A 95 1.03 11.88 8.40
N VAL A 96 2.26 11.99 8.89
CA VAL A 96 2.56 11.88 10.32
C VAL A 96 3.59 12.93 10.70
N THR A 97 3.33 13.64 11.80
CA THR A 97 4.24 14.65 12.34
C THR A 97 5.15 14.06 13.41
N SER A 98 6.29 14.71 13.66
CA SER A 98 7.20 14.34 14.75
C SER A 98 6.50 14.33 16.11
N ALA A 99 5.71 15.36 16.41
CA ALA A 99 4.98 15.47 17.67
C ALA A 99 4.04 14.27 17.88
N GLU A 100 3.38 13.80 16.83
CA GLU A 100 2.50 12.62 16.91
C GLU A 100 3.27 11.34 17.18
N VAL A 101 4.44 11.15 16.53
CA VAL A 101 5.30 9.99 16.83
C VAL A 101 5.71 10.00 18.31
N LEU A 102 6.16 11.15 18.82
CA LEU A 102 6.59 11.28 20.21
C LEU A 102 5.43 11.04 21.20
N ASN A 103 4.24 11.56 20.89
CA ASN A 103 3.04 11.34 21.69
C ASN A 103 2.58 9.88 21.66
N MET A 104 2.69 9.20 20.52
CA MET A 104 2.37 7.77 20.41
C MET A 104 3.34 6.91 21.23
N ILE A 105 4.62 7.26 21.27
CA ILE A 105 5.62 6.60 22.12
C ILE A 105 5.20 6.67 23.60
N GLU A 106 4.78 7.84 24.08
CA GLU A 106 4.33 8.02 25.48
C GLU A 106 3.11 7.16 25.83
N ARG A 107 2.27 6.88 24.84
CA ARG A 107 1.03 6.12 24.99
C ARG A 107 1.21 4.62 24.79
N ILE A 108 2.42 4.12 24.57
CA ILE A 108 2.66 2.69 24.47
C ILE A 108 2.34 2.03 25.83
N PRO A 109 1.48 0.99 25.87
CA PRO A 109 1.18 0.28 27.11
C PRO A 109 2.42 -0.36 27.73
N LYS A 110 2.56 -0.25 29.05
CA LYS A 110 3.71 -0.80 29.81
C LYS A 110 3.78 -2.33 29.79
N ASP A 111 2.65 -2.97 29.54
CA ASP A 111 2.48 -4.42 29.43
C ASP A 111 2.48 -4.91 27.97
N SER A 112 2.78 -4.03 27.01
CA SER A 112 2.84 -4.39 25.60
C SER A 112 3.91 -5.46 25.34
N THR A 113 3.49 -6.59 24.78
CA THR A 113 4.38 -7.69 24.40
C THR A 113 5.33 -7.31 23.26
N SER A 114 4.95 -6.33 22.44
CA SER A 114 5.80 -5.81 21.36
C SER A 114 5.59 -4.30 21.19
N PRO A 115 6.27 -3.48 22.02
CA PRO A 115 6.13 -2.01 22.01
C PRO A 115 6.37 -1.36 20.64
N LEU A 116 7.38 -1.85 19.90
CA LEU A 116 7.67 -1.35 18.56
C LEU A 116 6.53 -1.68 17.58
N ALA A 117 5.98 -2.89 17.63
CA ALA A 117 4.88 -3.26 16.74
C ALA A 117 3.62 -2.42 17.03
N TYR A 118 3.35 -2.14 18.31
CA TYR A 118 2.28 -1.22 18.71
C TYR A 118 2.49 0.18 18.12
N LEU A 119 3.71 0.72 18.24
CA LEU A 119 4.05 2.02 17.67
C LEU A 119 3.83 2.05 16.15
N LEU A 120 4.42 1.10 15.42
CA LEU A 120 4.30 1.03 13.96
C LEU A 120 2.83 0.88 13.52
N LYS A 121 2.05 0.07 14.25
CA LYS A 121 0.61 -0.08 13.98
C LYS A 121 -0.16 1.21 14.21
N SER A 122 0.18 1.96 15.26
CA SER A 122 -0.45 3.25 15.56
C SER A 122 -0.14 4.30 14.49
N LEU A 123 1.10 4.34 13.99
CA LEU A 123 1.51 5.22 12.90
C LEU A 123 0.81 4.88 11.59
N GLU A 124 0.68 3.58 11.28
CA GLU A 124 -0.07 3.12 10.10
C GLU A 124 -1.54 3.52 10.19
N ASN A 125 -2.17 3.30 11.35
CA ASN A 125 -3.58 3.65 11.54
C ASN A 125 -3.82 5.16 11.34
N LEU A 126 -2.96 6.02 11.90
CA LEU A 126 -3.06 7.47 11.72
C LEU A 126 -2.91 7.88 10.25
N LYS A 127 -1.96 7.28 9.54
CA LYS A 127 -1.79 7.52 8.10
C LYS A 127 -3.04 7.10 7.31
N GLN A 128 -3.61 5.93 7.61
CA GLN A 128 -4.82 5.46 6.94
C GLN A 128 -6.02 6.36 7.21
N GLU A 129 -6.22 6.79 8.47
CA GLU A 129 -7.28 7.73 8.84
C GLU A 129 -7.24 9.00 7.98
N ARG A 130 -6.07 9.61 7.83
CA ARG A 130 -5.88 10.81 7.00
C ARG A 130 -6.10 10.57 5.52
N LEU A 131 -5.70 9.40 5.01
CA LEU A 131 -5.97 9.02 3.63
C LEU A 131 -7.48 8.90 3.37
N TYR A 132 -8.23 8.33 4.32
CA TYR A 132 -9.68 8.25 4.21
C TYR A 132 -10.35 9.62 4.26
N GLU A 133 -9.90 10.50 5.15
CA GLU A 133 -10.39 11.89 5.22
C GLU A 133 -10.16 12.64 3.90
N GLN A 134 -8.95 12.60 3.37
CA GLN A 134 -8.63 13.25 2.08
C GLN A 134 -9.46 12.69 0.93
N LYS A 135 -9.65 11.37 0.90
CA LYS A 135 -10.50 10.71 -0.10
C LYS A 135 -11.95 11.18 0.02
N SER A 136 -12.49 11.30 1.24
CA SER A 136 -13.85 11.78 1.47
C SER A 136 -14.02 13.24 1.03
N ILE A 137 -13.06 14.10 1.37
CA ILE A 137 -13.07 15.52 0.95
C ILE A 137 -13.00 15.63 -0.57
N ALA A 138 -12.12 14.87 -1.23
CA ALA A 138 -12.00 14.87 -2.69
C ALA A 138 -13.32 14.43 -3.36
N HIS A 139 -13.98 13.42 -2.79
CA HIS A 139 -15.29 12.97 -3.28
C HIS A 139 -16.35 14.07 -3.17
N LEU A 140 -16.46 14.71 -2.00
CA LEU A 140 -17.41 15.81 -1.77
C LEU A 140 -17.14 16.99 -2.71
N ASN A 141 -15.86 17.35 -2.89
CA ASN A 141 -15.47 18.44 -3.79
C ASN A 141 -15.82 18.14 -5.25
N ALA A 142 -15.65 16.89 -5.69
CA ALA A 142 -16.04 16.47 -7.04
C ALA A 142 -17.56 16.52 -7.22
N GLU A 143 -18.33 16.01 -6.26
CA GLU A 143 -19.80 16.07 -6.28
C GLU A 143 -20.30 17.52 -6.37
N ASN A 144 -19.75 18.41 -5.54
CA ASN A 144 -20.07 19.84 -5.58
C ASN A 144 -19.75 20.48 -6.94
N TYR A 145 -18.57 20.17 -7.51
CA TYR A 145 -18.16 20.69 -8.82
C TYR A 145 -19.13 20.28 -9.94
N TYR A 146 -19.55 19.01 -9.96
CA TYR A 146 -20.48 18.52 -10.99
C TYR A 146 -21.90 19.00 -10.79
N ASN A 147 -22.37 19.16 -9.54
CA ASN A 147 -23.68 19.73 -9.26
C ASN A 147 -23.76 21.20 -9.70
N MET A 148 -22.75 22.01 -9.36
CA MET A 148 -22.66 23.41 -9.81
C MET A 148 -22.59 23.53 -11.34
N LYS A 149 -21.88 22.62 -12.01
CA LYS A 149 -21.80 22.62 -13.48
C LYS A 149 -23.16 22.32 -14.12
N LYS A 150 -23.92 21.35 -13.59
CA LYS A 150 -25.28 21.04 -14.10
C LYS A 150 -26.24 22.21 -13.91
N GLU A 151 -26.23 22.85 -12.75
CA GLU A 151 -27.06 24.04 -12.51
C GLU A 151 -26.67 25.19 -13.46
N GLY A 152 -25.39 25.37 -13.77
CA GLY A 152 -24.94 26.35 -14.75
C GLY A 152 -25.35 26.05 -16.20
N GLU A 153 -25.53 24.78 -16.56
CA GLU A 153 -25.97 24.34 -17.89
C GLU A 153 -27.51 24.37 -18.05
N GLU A 154 -28.27 24.18 -16.97
CA GLU A 154 -29.76 24.26 -16.99
C GLU A 154 -30.30 25.70 -16.97
N ASN A 155 -29.49 26.68 -16.56
CA ASN A 155 -29.86 28.09 -16.48
C ASN A 155 -29.43 28.93 -17.72
N VAL A 156 -29.05 28.28 -18.82
CA VAL A 156 -28.65 28.90 -20.11
C VAL A 156 -29.56 28.39 -21.23
#